data_AF-A0A7S1QKL6-F1
#
_entry.id   AF-A0A7S1QKL6-F1
#
_cell.length_a   1.000
_cell.length_b   1.000
_cell.length_c   1.000
_cell.angle_alpha   90.00
_cell.angle_beta   90.00
_cell.angle_gamma   90.00
#
_symmetry.space_group_name_H-M   'P 1'
#
loop_
_entity.id
_entity.type
_entity.pdbx_description
1 polymer ?
#
loop_
_entity_poly.entity_id
_entity_poly.type
_entity_poly.pdbx_seq_one_letter_code
_entity_poly.pdbx_strand_id
1 'polypeptide(L)'
;DAAGGGDGAAALAYNLGIPLIVAVTRADGASALETQKTVGWSETIEAYLRSECLSYGAGIVYTMVQAKNNRNVDILYDYLMHRLYDYPLKRQAHTPSRDALFLPSGWDSQAKVDQLAAALPGGAGLERAFESVVVPLEPPKADITATDECEDMQAFLRRSAVVLQKLGGTSAVKASGGHDSRQTGQMLDLTTTGANRRLSERPEGGPVATDNSSLANFFQTLLTRGQGQGRASTVAGAASPP
;
A
#
# COMPACT_ATOMS: atom_id res chain seq x y z
N ASP A 1 -29.91 -12.75 -46.29
CA ASP A 1 -29.57 -14.16 -46.00
C ASP A 1 -28.16 -14.30 -45.47
N ALA A 2 -28.00 -15.13 -44.45
CA ALA A 2 -26.74 -15.76 -44.02
C ALA A 2 -27.07 -16.77 -42.90
N ALA A 3 -27.89 -17.78 -43.20
CA ALA A 3 -28.27 -18.78 -42.21
C ALA A 3 -27.15 -19.81 -42.00
N GLY A 4 -26.73 -20.00 -40.76
CA GLY A 4 -25.80 -21.03 -40.33
C GLY A 4 -25.51 -20.88 -38.83
N GLY A 5 -25.55 -21.92 -38.02
CA GLY A 5 -25.76 -23.33 -38.34
C GLY A 5 -24.86 -24.20 -37.47
N GLY A 6 -25.24 -24.37 -36.20
CA GLY A 6 -24.48 -25.13 -35.22
C GLY A 6 -25.30 -25.28 -33.95
N ASP A 7 -25.59 -26.52 -33.59
CA ASP A 7 -26.32 -26.85 -32.37
C ASP A 7 -25.43 -26.57 -31.14
N GLY A 8 -25.97 -25.83 -30.18
CA GLY A 8 -25.22 -25.18 -29.10
C GLY A 8 -25.86 -25.45 -27.75
N ALA A 9 -25.94 -26.73 -27.38
CA ALA A 9 -26.72 -27.20 -26.24
C ALA A 9 -26.36 -26.49 -24.92
N ALA A 10 -27.37 -25.85 -24.31
CA ALA A 10 -27.45 -25.47 -22.90
C ALA A 10 -26.17 -24.87 -22.26
N ALA A 11 -25.60 -23.83 -22.88
CA ALA A 11 -24.44 -23.10 -22.34
C ALA A 11 -24.63 -22.52 -20.91
N LEU A 12 -25.89 -22.35 -20.47
CA LEU A 12 -26.23 -21.68 -19.21
C LEU A 12 -26.82 -22.70 -18.21
N ALA A 13 -25.95 -23.27 -17.37
CA ALA A 13 -26.30 -24.26 -16.36
C ALA A 13 -27.03 -23.67 -15.13
N TYR A 14 -26.70 -22.44 -14.74
CA TYR A 14 -27.21 -21.80 -13.52
C TYR A 14 -27.95 -20.49 -13.83
N ASN A 15 -29.25 -20.59 -14.12
CA ASN A 15 -30.07 -19.42 -14.41
C ASN A 15 -30.51 -18.70 -13.13
N LEU A 16 -29.88 -17.57 -12.84
CA LEU A 16 -30.16 -16.71 -11.68
C LEU A 16 -31.18 -15.59 -11.98
N GLY A 17 -31.68 -15.47 -13.22
CA GLY A 17 -32.66 -14.46 -13.62
C GLY A 17 -32.17 -13.00 -13.63
N ILE A 18 -30.89 -12.76 -13.31
CA ILE A 18 -30.27 -11.43 -13.23
C ILE A 18 -29.03 -11.32 -14.13
N PRO A 19 -28.70 -10.12 -14.66
CA PRO A 19 -27.49 -9.93 -15.47
C PRO A 19 -26.23 -9.98 -14.59
N LEU A 20 -25.37 -10.98 -14.80
CA LEU A 20 -24.07 -11.09 -14.12
C LEU A 20 -22.91 -10.56 -14.95
N ILE A 21 -21.96 -9.92 -14.27
CA ILE A 21 -20.71 -9.40 -14.82
C ILE A 21 -19.58 -9.67 -13.81
N VAL A 22 -18.54 -10.38 -14.23
CA VAL A 22 -17.33 -10.65 -13.43
C VAL A 22 -16.25 -9.66 -13.84
N ALA A 23 -15.93 -8.73 -12.93
CA ALA A 23 -14.88 -7.74 -13.11
C ALA A 23 -13.59 -8.21 -12.42
N VAL A 24 -12.62 -8.68 -13.20
CA VAL A 24 -11.27 -8.98 -12.69
C VAL A 24 -10.51 -7.67 -12.54
N THR A 25 -10.00 -7.40 -11.35
CA THR A 25 -9.22 -6.19 -11.04
C THR A 25 -7.73 -6.53 -10.95
N ARG A 26 -6.87 -5.52 -11.17
CA ARG A 26 -5.41 -5.67 -11.22
C ARG A 26 -4.93 -6.69 -12.28
N ALA A 27 -5.50 -6.62 -13.47
CA ALA A 27 -5.09 -7.45 -14.61
C ALA A 27 -3.62 -7.22 -15.04
N ASP A 28 -3.00 -6.12 -14.61
CA ASP A 28 -1.55 -5.87 -14.72
C ASP A 28 -0.69 -6.91 -13.96
N GLY A 29 -1.27 -7.60 -12.97
CA GLY A 29 -0.65 -8.73 -12.28
C GLY A 29 -0.40 -9.97 -13.15
N ALA A 30 -1.05 -10.09 -14.31
CA ALA A 30 -0.90 -11.26 -15.19
C ALA A 30 0.56 -11.49 -15.63
N SER A 31 1.29 -10.43 -15.96
CA SER A 31 2.70 -10.53 -16.37
C SER A 31 3.63 -10.98 -15.24
N ALA A 32 3.30 -10.71 -13.97
CA ALA A 32 4.07 -11.21 -12.83
C ALA A 32 3.95 -12.75 -12.66
N LEU A 33 2.86 -13.34 -13.15
CA LEU A 33 2.64 -14.79 -13.17
C LEU A 33 3.40 -15.51 -14.29
N GLU A 34 4.09 -14.80 -15.19
CA GLU A 34 4.91 -15.43 -16.25
C GLU A 34 6.33 -15.84 -15.78
N THR A 35 6.52 -15.93 -14.46
CA THR A 35 7.73 -16.47 -13.82
C THR A 35 7.89 -17.97 -14.08
N GLN A 36 9.13 -18.50 -14.14
CA GLN A 36 9.42 -19.92 -14.44
C GLN A 36 8.63 -20.98 -13.63
N LYS A 37 8.17 -20.65 -12.41
CA LYS A 37 7.39 -21.56 -11.55
C LYS A 37 5.88 -21.54 -11.83
N THR A 38 5.40 -20.54 -12.56
CA THR A 38 3.98 -20.17 -12.70
C THR A 38 3.54 -19.99 -14.16
N VAL A 39 4.41 -20.36 -15.11
CA VAL A 39 4.11 -20.36 -16.56
C VAL A 39 2.82 -21.13 -16.83
N GLY A 40 1.88 -20.52 -17.55
CA GLY A 40 0.56 -21.11 -17.84
C GLY A 40 -0.54 -20.75 -16.85
N TRP A 41 -0.23 -20.13 -15.70
CA TRP A 41 -1.23 -19.84 -14.68
C TRP A 41 -2.24 -18.79 -15.14
N SER A 42 -1.80 -17.73 -15.84
CA SER A 42 -2.68 -16.71 -16.42
C SER A 42 -3.72 -17.30 -17.37
N GLU A 43 -3.30 -18.24 -18.23
CA GLU A 43 -4.13 -18.92 -19.21
C GLU A 43 -5.10 -19.91 -18.53
N THR A 44 -4.61 -20.61 -17.50
CA THR A 44 -5.42 -21.52 -16.68
C THR A 44 -6.51 -20.76 -15.93
N ILE A 45 -6.18 -19.60 -15.35
CA ILE A 45 -7.12 -18.69 -14.69
C ILE A 45 -8.16 -18.18 -15.70
N GLU A 46 -7.75 -17.76 -16.90
CA GLU A 46 -8.70 -17.33 -17.94
C GLU A 46 -9.65 -18.47 -18.34
N ALA A 47 -9.12 -19.67 -18.61
CA ALA A 47 -9.93 -20.82 -19.00
C ALA A 47 -10.97 -21.21 -17.93
N TYR A 48 -10.56 -21.25 -16.66
CA TYR A 48 -11.48 -21.53 -15.55
C TYR A 48 -12.54 -20.44 -15.38
N LEU A 49 -12.14 -19.16 -15.38
CA LEU A 49 -13.09 -18.05 -15.28
C LEU A 49 -14.10 -18.05 -16.44
N ARG A 50 -13.68 -18.39 -17.65
CA ARG A 50 -14.57 -18.48 -18.82
C ARG A 50 -15.51 -19.68 -18.74
N SER A 51 -15.05 -20.84 -18.29
CA SER A 51 -15.90 -22.02 -18.04
C SER A 51 -16.99 -21.74 -16.99
N GLU A 52 -16.62 -21.10 -15.88
CA GLU A 52 -17.58 -20.71 -14.83
C GLU A 52 -18.55 -19.64 -15.35
N CYS A 53 -18.05 -18.56 -15.96
CA CYS A 53 -18.90 -17.47 -16.44
C CYS A 53 -19.86 -17.90 -17.55
N LEU A 54 -19.46 -18.83 -18.42
CA LEU A 54 -20.34 -19.45 -19.41
C LEU A 54 -21.54 -20.12 -18.70
N SER A 55 -21.27 -20.92 -17.68
CA SER A 55 -22.29 -21.64 -16.88
C SER A 55 -23.32 -20.71 -16.23
N TYR A 56 -22.95 -19.47 -15.88
CA TYR A 56 -23.85 -18.44 -15.34
C TYR A 56 -24.41 -17.47 -16.41
N GLY A 57 -23.97 -17.58 -17.68
CA GLY A 57 -24.29 -16.60 -18.73
C GLY A 57 -23.67 -15.21 -18.51
N ALA A 58 -22.65 -15.11 -17.66
CA ALA A 58 -22.04 -13.85 -17.24
C ALA A 58 -21.09 -13.26 -18.30
N GLY A 59 -20.93 -11.94 -18.28
CA GLY A 59 -19.84 -11.27 -19.00
C GLY A 59 -18.57 -11.18 -18.15
N ILE A 60 -17.39 -11.19 -18.77
CA ILE A 60 -16.08 -11.00 -18.11
C ILE A 60 -15.46 -9.68 -18.57
N VAL A 61 -14.94 -8.89 -17.64
CA VAL A 61 -14.12 -7.72 -17.96
C VAL A 61 -12.86 -7.72 -17.10
N TYR A 62 -11.69 -7.76 -17.72
CA TYR A 62 -10.41 -7.54 -17.04
C TYR A 62 -10.11 -6.05 -17.02
N THR A 63 -9.75 -5.53 -15.86
CA THR A 63 -9.54 -4.10 -15.60
C THR A 63 -8.25 -3.85 -14.83
N MET A 64 -7.58 -2.76 -15.16
CA MET A 64 -6.46 -2.22 -14.39
C MET A 64 -6.66 -0.72 -14.19
N VAL A 65 -6.42 -0.29 -12.95
CA VAL A 65 -6.51 1.11 -12.53
C VAL A 65 -5.16 1.50 -11.95
N GLN A 66 -4.34 2.15 -12.75
CA GLN A 66 -3.07 2.74 -12.31
C GLN A 66 -3.14 4.25 -12.50
N ALA A 67 -2.50 5.02 -11.61
CA ALA A 67 -2.58 6.49 -11.57
C ALA A 67 -2.14 7.25 -12.85
N LYS A 68 -1.62 6.54 -13.86
CA LYS A 68 -1.25 7.08 -15.19
C LYS A 68 -1.79 6.26 -16.37
N ASN A 69 -2.44 5.12 -16.13
CA ASN A 69 -2.82 4.16 -17.17
C ASN A 69 -4.00 3.29 -16.69
N ASN A 70 -5.20 3.60 -17.17
CA ASN A 70 -6.39 2.77 -16.96
C ASN A 70 -6.65 1.98 -18.24
N ARG A 71 -6.92 0.68 -18.14
CA ARG A 71 -7.45 -0.13 -19.26
C ARG A 71 -8.81 -0.71 -18.91
N ASN A 72 -9.66 -0.77 -19.94
CA ASN A 72 -11.00 -1.37 -19.94
C ASN A 72 -12.02 -0.78 -18.94
N VAL A 73 -11.67 0.21 -18.11
CA VAL A 73 -12.61 0.92 -17.23
C VAL A 73 -13.74 1.58 -18.04
N ASP A 74 -13.40 2.25 -19.14
CA ASP A 74 -14.39 2.87 -20.04
C ASP A 74 -15.26 1.83 -20.76
N ILE A 75 -14.71 0.64 -21.01
CA ILE A 75 -15.42 -0.49 -21.63
C ILE A 75 -16.40 -1.11 -20.64
N LEU A 76 -16.00 -1.28 -19.37
CA LEU A 76 -16.89 -1.69 -18.29
C LEU A 76 -18.03 -0.67 -18.10
N TYR A 77 -17.74 0.63 -18.17
CA TYR A 77 -18.76 1.67 -18.11
C TYR A 77 -19.71 1.63 -19.31
N ASP A 78 -19.20 1.60 -20.55
CA ASP A 78 -20.03 1.44 -21.77
C ASP A 78 -20.92 0.18 -21.69
N TYR A 79 -20.39 -0.93 -21.17
CA TYR A 79 -21.11 -2.19 -21.02
C TYR A 79 -22.17 -2.15 -19.91
N LEU A 80 -21.87 -1.52 -18.76
CA LEU A 80 -22.86 -1.27 -17.71
C LEU A 80 -24.00 -0.38 -18.21
N MET A 81 -23.71 0.66 -19.00
CA MET A 81 -24.76 1.50 -19.60
C MET A 81 -25.64 0.71 -20.57
N HIS A 82 -25.06 -0.22 -21.35
CA HIS A 82 -25.81 -1.17 -22.18
C HIS A 82 -26.67 -2.13 -21.36
N ARG A 83 -26.19 -2.65 -20.21
CA ARG A 83 -26.95 -3.60 -19.38
C ARG A 83 -27.97 -2.98 -18.42
N LEU A 84 -27.90 -1.67 -18.14
CA LEU A 84 -28.80 -0.95 -17.22
C LEU A 84 -29.85 -0.08 -17.91
N TYR A 85 -29.57 0.38 -19.13
CA TYR A 85 -30.43 1.34 -19.86
C TYR A 85 -30.68 0.94 -21.33
N ASP A 86 -30.37 -0.30 -21.71
CA ASP A 86 -30.50 -0.86 -23.06
C ASP A 86 -29.85 -0.01 -24.19
N TYR A 87 -28.82 0.79 -23.85
CA TYR A 87 -28.02 1.51 -24.84
C TYR A 87 -27.29 0.54 -25.78
N PRO A 88 -27.23 0.81 -27.11
CA PRO A 88 -26.52 -0.06 -28.05
C PRO A 88 -25.07 -0.36 -27.64
N LEU A 89 -24.66 -1.62 -27.76
CA LEU A 89 -23.33 -2.09 -27.37
C LEU A 89 -22.24 -1.51 -28.28
N LYS A 90 -21.61 -0.40 -27.86
CA LYS A 90 -20.56 0.31 -28.60
C LYS A 90 -19.25 -0.47 -28.73
N ARG A 91 -19.02 -1.46 -27.85
CA ARG A 91 -17.75 -2.19 -27.72
C ARG A 91 -17.95 -3.65 -28.08
N GLN A 92 -17.29 -4.11 -29.12
CA GLN A 92 -17.21 -5.54 -29.44
C GLN A 92 -16.34 -6.27 -28.41
N ALA A 93 -16.52 -7.58 -28.30
CA ALA A 93 -15.63 -8.43 -27.50
C ALA A 93 -14.18 -8.29 -27.97
N HIS A 94 -13.24 -8.30 -27.03
CA HIS A 94 -11.84 -7.98 -27.30
C HIS A 94 -10.90 -8.85 -26.45
N THR A 95 -10.03 -9.60 -27.12
CA THR A 95 -8.99 -10.43 -26.50
C THR A 95 -7.64 -10.11 -27.15
N PRO A 96 -7.07 -8.90 -26.92
CA PRO A 96 -5.80 -8.50 -27.52
C PRO A 96 -4.59 -9.09 -26.78
N SER A 97 -4.74 -9.27 -25.47
CA SER A 97 -3.69 -9.66 -24.52
C SER A 97 -4.30 -10.06 -23.18
N ARG A 98 -3.53 -10.80 -22.37
CA ARG A 98 -3.94 -11.41 -21.09
C ARG A 98 -4.36 -10.40 -20.02
N ASP A 99 -3.86 -9.17 -20.12
CA ASP A 99 -4.14 -8.05 -19.21
C ASP A 99 -5.40 -7.23 -19.59
N ALA A 100 -6.00 -7.47 -20.76
CA ALA A 100 -6.98 -6.57 -21.36
C ALA A 100 -8.21 -7.28 -21.98
N LEU A 101 -8.62 -8.42 -21.42
CA LEU A 101 -9.80 -9.19 -21.83
C LEU A 101 -11.14 -8.43 -21.62
N PHE A 102 -12.03 -8.50 -22.62
CA PHE A 102 -13.44 -8.10 -22.52
C PHE A 102 -14.34 -9.06 -23.29
N LEU A 103 -15.24 -9.76 -22.58
CA LEU A 103 -16.20 -10.72 -23.11
C LEU A 103 -17.61 -10.36 -22.64
N PRO A 104 -18.49 -9.79 -23.48
CA PRO A 104 -19.87 -9.53 -23.11
C PRO A 104 -20.68 -10.83 -23.01
N SER A 105 -21.76 -10.81 -22.20
CA SER A 105 -22.62 -11.97 -21.96
C SER A 105 -23.15 -12.57 -23.27
N GLY A 106 -22.99 -13.88 -23.45
CA GLY A 106 -23.42 -14.59 -24.66
C GLY A 106 -22.47 -14.49 -25.86
N TRP A 107 -21.28 -13.88 -25.73
CA TRP A 107 -20.25 -13.96 -26.76
C TRP A 107 -19.46 -15.28 -26.71
N ASP A 108 -19.22 -15.82 -25.52
CA ASP A 108 -18.43 -17.05 -25.34
C ASP A 108 -19.26 -18.32 -25.59
N SER A 109 -18.58 -19.44 -25.84
CA SER A 109 -19.23 -20.72 -26.10
C SER A 109 -18.33 -21.90 -25.72
N GLN A 110 -18.93 -23.06 -25.47
CA GLN A 110 -18.20 -24.24 -25.00
C GLN A 110 -17.01 -24.57 -25.91
N ALA A 111 -17.20 -24.63 -27.23
CA ALA A 111 -16.12 -24.89 -28.18
C ALA A 111 -14.95 -23.88 -28.14
N LYS A 112 -15.18 -22.61 -27.74
CA LYS A 112 -14.11 -21.62 -27.52
C LYS A 112 -13.36 -21.88 -26.22
N VAL A 113 -14.08 -22.26 -25.16
CA VAL A 113 -13.51 -22.64 -23.87
C VAL A 113 -12.70 -23.94 -23.99
N ASP A 114 -13.22 -24.93 -24.71
CA ASP A 114 -12.54 -26.19 -25.01
C ASP A 114 -11.25 -25.97 -25.83
N GLN A 115 -11.30 -25.07 -26.84
CA GLN A 115 -10.12 -24.69 -27.62
C GLN A 115 -9.04 -24.01 -26.75
N LEU A 116 -9.45 -23.14 -25.83
CA LEU A 116 -8.54 -22.49 -24.88
C LEU A 116 -7.96 -23.52 -23.88
N ALA A 117 -8.80 -24.42 -23.37
CA ALA A 117 -8.40 -25.50 -22.46
C ALA A 117 -7.41 -26.48 -23.11
N ALA A 118 -7.62 -26.83 -24.38
CA ALA A 118 -6.70 -27.67 -25.16
C ALA A 118 -5.35 -26.99 -25.45
N ALA A 119 -5.29 -25.65 -25.39
CA ALA A 119 -4.05 -24.89 -25.52
C ALA A 119 -3.28 -24.71 -24.19
N LEU A 120 -3.81 -25.18 -23.05
CA LEU A 120 -3.15 -25.05 -21.75
C LEU A 120 -1.89 -25.94 -21.62
N PRO A 121 -0.79 -25.41 -21.06
CA PRO A 121 0.42 -26.20 -20.84
C PRO A 121 0.14 -27.34 -19.86
N GLY A 122 0.48 -28.57 -20.27
CA GLY A 122 0.20 -29.80 -19.52
C GLY A 122 -0.95 -30.64 -20.07
N GLY A 123 -1.72 -30.13 -21.05
CA GLY A 123 -2.60 -30.94 -21.92
C GLY A 123 -3.79 -31.64 -21.25
N ALA A 124 -4.08 -31.33 -19.98
CA ALA A 124 -5.18 -31.93 -19.21
C ALA A 124 -6.47 -31.08 -19.19
N GLY A 125 -6.49 -29.98 -19.96
CA GLY A 125 -7.64 -29.07 -20.03
C GLY A 125 -8.14 -28.59 -18.66
N LEU A 126 -9.46 -28.58 -18.51
CA LEU A 126 -10.17 -28.16 -17.29
C LEU A 126 -10.46 -29.32 -16.32
N GLU A 127 -9.93 -30.52 -16.55
CA GLU A 127 -10.18 -31.70 -15.68
C GLU A 127 -9.41 -31.64 -14.35
N ARG A 128 -8.32 -30.87 -14.28
CA ARG A 128 -7.49 -30.73 -13.06
C ARG A 128 -7.94 -29.55 -12.21
N ALA A 129 -8.71 -29.83 -11.15
CA ALA A 129 -9.18 -28.85 -10.17
C ALA A 129 -8.19 -27.70 -9.91
N PHE A 130 -8.67 -26.45 -10.02
CA PHE A 130 -7.89 -25.21 -10.05
C PHE A 130 -6.73 -25.14 -9.03
N GLU A 131 -7.00 -25.43 -7.76
CA GLU A 131 -6.03 -25.42 -6.64
C GLU A 131 -4.82 -26.36 -6.85
N SER A 132 -4.94 -27.37 -7.72
CA SER A 132 -3.85 -28.30 -8.06
C SER A 132 -2.90 -27.77 -9.15
N VAL A 133 -3.30 -26.72 -9.86
CA VAL A 133 -2.53 -26.09 -10.95
C VAL A 133 -2.04 -24.70 -10.53
N VAL A 134 -2.91 -23.90 -9.91
CA VAL A 134 -2.62 -22.54 -9.45
C VAL A 134 -2.54 -22.56 -7.92
N VAL A 135 -1.34 -22.83 -7.40
CA VAL A 135 -1.10 -22.92 -5.95
C VAL A 135 -0.90 -21.51 -5.39
N PRO A 136 -1.55 -21.11 -4.29
CA PRO A 136 -1.25 -19.85 -3.62
C PRO A 136 0.25 -19.76 -3.28
N LEU A 137 0.93 -18.73 -3.80
CA LEU A 137 2.34 -18.51 -3.45
C LEU A 137 2.45 -18.28 -1.95
N GLU A 138 3.42 -18.92 -1.30
CA GLU A 138 3.78 -18.57 0.08
C GLU A 138 4.02 -17.05 0.13
N PRO A 139 3.37 -16.32 1.06
CA PRO A 139 3.64 -14.90 1.20
C PRO A 139 5.13 -14.72 1.47
N PRO A 140 5.80 -13.73 0.84
CA PRO A 140 7.20 -13.48 1.11
C PRO A 140 7.35 -13.32 2.62
N LYS A 141 8.20 -14.15 3.23
CA LYS A 141 8.46 -14.09 4.67
C LYS A 141 8.80 -12.64 4.96
N ALA A 142 7.96 -11.98 5.78
CA ALA A 142 8.27 -10.66 6.24
C ALA A 142 9.66 -10.74 6.88
N ASP A 143 10.60 -9.92 6.42
CA ASP A 143 11.82 -9.70 7.17
C ASP A 143 11.36 -9.17 8.53
N ILE A 144 11.40 -10.07 9.53
CA ILE A 144 11.18 -9.72 10.93
C ILE A 144 12.39 -8.87 11.28
N THR A 145 12.25 -7.57 11.01
CA THR A 145 13.16 -6.51 11.45
C THR A 145 13.37 -6.82 12.93
N ALA A 146 14.61 -7.19 13.28
CA ALA A 146 14.89 -7.92 14.52
C ALA A 146 14.16 -7.22 15.67
N THR A 147 13.32 -7.96 16.38
CA THR A 147 12.40 -7.37 17.36
C THR A 147 13.21 -6.61 18.39
N ASP A 148 13.24 -5.27 18.26
CA ASP A 148 14.01 -4.41 19.15
C ASP A 148 13.54 -4.68 20.58
N GLU A 149 14.43 -5.27 21.39
CA GLU A 149 14.16 -5.57 22.80
C GLU A 149 14.16 -4.26 23.58
N CYS A 150 13.07 -3.50 23.41
CA CYS A 150 12.79 -2.27 24.12
C CYS A 150 12.85 -2.55 25.62
N GLU A 151 13.86 -1.98 26.27
CA GLU A 151 14.09 -2.15 27.70
C GLU A 151 12.83 -1.74 28.49
N ASP A 152 12.48 -2.53 29.50
CA ASP A 152 11.48 -2.15 30.49
C ASP A 152 11.79 -0.73 31.04
N MET A 153 10.78 0.13 30.97
CA MET A 153 10.84 1.50 31.47
C MET A 153 11.29 1.57 32.94
N GLN A 154 10.91 0.60 33.78
CA GLN A 154 11.35 0.56 35.17
C GLN A 154 12.84 0.17 35.32
N ALA A 155 13.36 -0.73 34.49
CA ALA A 155 14.79 -0.99 34.41
C ALA A 155 15.56 0.27 33.95
N PHE A 156 15.13 0.93 32.87
CA PHE A 156 15.75 2.16 32.37
C PHE A 156 15.78 3.27 33.43
N LEU A 157 14.64 3.52 34.09
CA LEU A 157 14.52 4.53 35.15
C LEU A 157 15.42 4.23 36.36
N ARG A 158 15.52 2.95 36.77
CA ARG A 158 16.41 2.54 37.86
C ARG A 158 17.89 2.75 37.52
N ARG A 159 18.33 2.40 36.30
CA ARG A 159 19.71 2.65 35.86
C ARG A 159 20.01 4.14 35.81
N SER A 160 19.11 4.92 35.22
CA SER A 160 19.20 6.39 35.14
C SER A 160 19.29 7.04 36.52
N ALA A 161 18.48 6.59 37.49
CA ALA A 161 18.52 7.10 38.86
C ALA A 161 19.86 6.80 39.57
N VAL A 162 20.42 5.59 39.40
CA VAL A 162 21.74 5.22 39.95
C VAL A 162 22.87 6.03 39.31
N VAL A 163 22.79 6.32 38.01
CA VAL A 163 23.77 7.17 37.31
C VAL A 163 23.70 8.62 37.82
N LEU A 164 22.49 9.19 37.95
CA LEU A 164 22.29 10.54 38.50
C LEU A 164 22.79 10.64 39.95
N GLN A 165 22.51 9.64 40.79
CA GLN A 165 22.99 9.63 42.18
C GLN A 165 24.53 9.58 42.27
N LYS A 166 25.20 8.84 41.38
CA LYS A 166 26.68 8.82 41.27
C LYS A 166 27.25 10.15 40.77
N LEU A 167 26.50 10.91 39.97
CA LEU A 167 26.85 12.25 39.48
C LEU A 167 26.45 13.38 40.44
N GLY A 168 26.01 13.06 41.66
CA GLY A 168 25.63 14.06 42.68
C GLY A 168 24.22 14.63 42.54
N GLY A 169 23.40 14.11 41.62
CA GLY A 169 22.01 14.50 41.46
C GLY A 169 21.15 14.11 42.68
N THR A 170 20.65 15.11 43.41
CA THR A 170 19.78 14.90 44.58
C THR A 170 18.32 14.74 44.16
N SER A 171 17.64 13.68 44.63
CA SER A 171 16.24 13.41 44.32
C SER A 171 15.30 14.52 44.84
N ALA A 172 14.53 15.13 43.94
CA ALA A 172 13.58 16.21 44.24
C ALA A 172 12.49 15.84 45.28
N VAL A 173 12.26 14.54 45.52
CA VAL A 173 11.36 14.01 46.56
C VAL A 173 11.73 14.50 47.97
N LYS A 174 12.97 14.97 48.20
CA LYS A 174 13.38 15.60 49.48
C LYS A 174 13.06 17.10 49.61
N ALA A 175 12.35 17.70 48.65
CA ALA A 175 11.97 19.12 48.68
C ALA A 175 10.51 19.41 49.14
N SER A 176 9.66 18.38 49.29
CA SER A 176 8.26 18.55 49.72
C SER A 176 8.11 18.37 51.24
N GLY A 177 8.72 19.27 52.01
CA GLY A 177 8.91 19.17 53.46
C GLY A 177 8.42 20.38 54.27
N GLY A 178 7.20 20.86 54.04
CA GLY A 178 6.49 21.75 54.98
C GLY A 178 6.87 23.24 54.97
N HIS A 179 6.22 24.01 54.10
CA HIS A 179 5.88 25.41 54.41
C HIS A 179 4.53 25.78 53.80
N ASP A 180 3.70 26.48 54.58
CA ASP A 180 2.44 27.05 54.08
C ASP A 180 2.75 28.37 53.34
N SER A 181 2.32 28.45 52.09
CA SER A 181 2.34 29.67 51.29
C SER A 181 1.40 29.52 50.10
N ARG A 182 0.26 30.20 50.17
CA ARG A 182 -0.68 30.34 49.05
C ARG A 182 0.01 31.01 47.85
N GLN A 183 0.14 30.30 46.73
CA GLN A 183 0.04 30.96 45.43
C GLN A 183 -0.51 30.04 44.34
N THR A 184 -1.35 30.66 43.52
CA THR A 184 -2.06 30.11 42.36
C THR A 184 -1.14 29.35 41.40
N GLY A 185 -1.57 28.17 40.98
CA GLY A 185 -0.78 27.31 40.09
C GLY A 185 -0.60 27.89 38.68
N GLN A 186 0.50 27.49 38.04
CA GLN A 186 0.79 27.77 36.65
C GLN A 186 0.99 26.45 35.91
N MET A 187 -0.10 25.91 35.35
CA MET A 187 -0.04 24.76 34.46
C MET A 187 0.60 25.22 33.14
N LEU A 188 1.79 24.70 32.81
CA LEU A 188 2.43 24.93 31.51
C LEU A 188 1.74 24.07 30.45
N ASP A 189 0.57 24.55 30.03
CA ASP A 189 -0.17 24.09 28.87
C ASP A 189 0.67 24.31 27.60
N LEU A 190 1.04 23.22 26.92
CA LEU A 190 1.81 23.25 25.67
C LEU A 190 0.88 23.13 24.45
N THR A 191 -0.23 23.88 24.43
CA THR A 191 -1.12 23.99 23.27
C THR A 191 -1.13 25.41 22.69
N THR A 192 -0.35 25.64 21.63
CA THR A 192 -0.52 26.72 20.61
C THR A 192 0.44 26.40 19.45
N THR A 193 -0.01 25.79 18.35
CA THR A 193 -0.62 26.42 17.16
C THR A 193 0.16 27.56 16.48
N GLY A 194 1.11 27.18 15.62
CA GLY A 194 1.24 27.73 14.26
C GLY A 194 1.86 29.12 14.05
N ALA A 195 3.05 29.14 13.42
CA ALA A 195 3.54 30.30 12.68
C ALA A 195 4.35 29.86 11.43
N ASN A 196 4.07 30.49 10.28
CA ASN A 196 4.64 30.19 8.97
C ASN A 196 6.18 30.05 8.92
N ARG A 197 6.65 29.02 8.21
CA ARG A 197 7.71 29.21 7.20
C ARG A 197 7.33 28.56 5.89
N ARG A 198 7.64 29.26 4.79
CA ARG A 198 7.25 28.93 3.42
C ARG A 198 8.50 28.46 2.66
N LEU A 199 8.33 27.38 1.89
CA LEU A 199 9.12 26.88 0.76
C LEU A 199 10.55 27.43 0.51
N SER A 200 11.52 26.51 0.42
CA SER A 200 12.72 26.62 -0.43
C SER A 200 13.13 25.22 -0.90
N GLU A 201 13.63 25.06 -2.12
CA GLU A 201 13.76 23.75 -2.78
C GLU A 201 14.82 22.79 -2.22
N ARG A 202 14.65 21.50 -2.55
CA ARG A 202 15.60 20.41 -2.28
C ARG A 202 16.41 20.09 -3.55
N PRO A 203 17.74 20.29 -3.58
CA PRO A 203 18.60 19.73 -4.62
C PRO A 203 18.63 18.20 -4.55
N GLU A 204 18.75 17.53 -5.69
CA GLU A 204 19.00 16.09 -5.75
C GLU A 204 20.51 15.77 -5.79
N GLY A 205 20.88 14.54 -5.43
CA GLY A 205 22.21 13.98 -5.70
C GLY A 205 23.19 14.00 -4.51
N GLY A 206 23.11 12.98 -3.65
CA GLY A 206 24.12 12.68 -2.64
C GLY A 206 23.77 11.43 -1.82
N PRO A 207 24.74 10.57 -1.46
CA PRO A 207 24.47 9.40 -0.62
C PRO A 207 24.15 9.83 0.81
N VAL A 208 23.27 9.08 1.49
CA VAL A 208 22.86 9.35 2.88
C VAL A 208 23.96 8.86 3.83
N ALA A 209 24.95 9.71 4.08
CA ALA A 209 25.95 9.50 5.13
C ALA A 209 25.33 9.81 6.50
N THR A 210 25.27 8.81 7.38
CA THR A 210 24.75 8.93 8.77
C THR A 210 25.80 9.54 9.72
N ASP A 211 26.31 10.72 9.39
CA ASP A 211 27.40 11.37 10.11
C ASP A 211 26.93 12.11 11.37
N ASN A 212 26.77 11.32 12.44
CA ASN A 212 26.46 11.77 13.80
C ASN A 212 27.49 12.76 14.41
N SER A 213 28.62 13.02 13.73
CA SER A 213 29.59 14.07 14.09
C SER A 213 28.94 15.46 14.22
N SER A 214 27.93 15.74 13.39
CA SER A 214 27.14 16.98 13.44
C SER A 214 26.44 17.16 14.79
N LEU A 215 25.86 16.08 15.33
CA LEU A 215 25.18 16.07 16.63
C LEU A 215 26.17 16.12 17.79
N ALA A 216 27.30 15.39 17.70
CA ALA A 216 28.34 15.41 18.72
C ALA A 216 28.86 16.83 19.00
N ASN A 217 29.17 17.60 17.94
CA ASN A 217 29.61 18.99 18.06
C ASN A 217 28.53 19.92 18.66
N PHE A 218 27.25 19.67 18.35
CA PHE A 218 26.12 20.41 18.93
C PHE A 218 26.01 20.18 20.45
N PHE A 219 26.06 18.92 20.90
CA PHE A 219 26.04 18.60 22.34
C PHE A 219 27.27 19.13 23.08
N GLN A 220 28.47 19.04 22.47
CA GLN A 220 29.70 19.62 23.01
C GLN A 220 29.57 21.13 23.26
N THR A 221 28.92 21.84 22.32
CA THR A 221 28.67 23.29 22.38
C THR A 221 27.70 23.64 23.50
N LEU A 222 26.61 22.86 23.68
CA LEU A 222 25.65 23.07 24.76
C LEU A 222 26.28 22.86 26.15
N LEU A 223 27.05 21.77 26.33
CA LEU A 223 27.73 21.47 27.58
C LEU A 223 28.75 22.56 27.96
N THR A 224 29.54 23.02 27.00
CA THR A 224 30.55 24.08 27.24
C THR A 224 29.90 25.43 27.55
N ARG A 225 28.82 25.78 26.84
CA ARG A 225 28.14 27.08 27.04
C ARG A 225 27.34 27.13 28.34
N GLY A 226 26.88 25.99 28.87
CA GLY A 226 26.11 25.91 30.11
C GLY A 226 26.87 26.26 31.40
N GLN A 227 28.20 26.18 31.42
CA GLN A 227 29.00 26.51 32.61
C GLN A 227 29.47 27.98 32.68
N GLY A 228 29.14 28.80 31.68
CA GLY A 228 29.85 30.06 31.39
C GLY A 228 29.18 31.39 31.77
N GLN A 229 28.27 31.46 32.76
CA GLN A 229 27.58 32.72 33.10
C GLN A 229 27.40 32.92 34.62
N GLY A 230 28.29 33.68 35.27
CA GLY A 230 28.34 33.71 36.75
C GLY A 230 28.95 34.94 37.46
N ARG A 231 29.10 36.11 36.83
CA ARG A 231 29.39 37.37 37.56
C ARG A 231 29.19 38.65 36.72
N ALA A 232 28.82 39.75 37.40
CA ALA A 232 28.98 41.15 36.95
C ALA A 232 30.29 41.75 37.55
N SER A 233 30.83 42.95 37.23
CA SER A 233 30.41 44.14 36.44
C SER A 233 31.69 44.80 35.79
N THR A 234 31.86 46.07 35.37
CA THR A 234 31.17 47.37 35.58
C THR A 234 31.55 48.43 34.52
N VAL A 235 30.57 49.22 34.06
CA VAL A 235 30.55 50.64 33.59
C VAL A 235 31.85 51.36 33.12
N ALA A 236 31.88 51.75 31.83
CA ALA A 236 32.30 53.05 31.21
C ALA A 236 32.08 52.93 29.67
N GLY A 237 31.77 53.91 28.81
CA GLY A 237 31.78 55.38 28.85
C GLY A 237 32.91 55.93 27.95
N ALA A 238 32.72 56.75 26.90
CA ALA A 238 31.52 57.28 26.22
C ALA A 238 31.88 57.86 24.81
N ALA A 239 30.86 58.27 24.02
CA ALA A 239 30.89 59.18 22.85
C ALA A 239 31.44 58.70 21.48
N SER A 240 31.08 59.45 20.44
CA SER A 240 31.37 59.31 18.99
C SER A 240 31.12 60.68 18.31
N PRO A 241 31.30 60.85 16.98
CA PRO A 241 32.46 60.58 16.11
C PRO A 241 33.10 61.98 15.75
N PRO A 242 33.45 62.42 14.51
CA PRO A 242 33.36 61.82 13.17
C PRO A 242 34.44 60.76 12.87
#